data_AF-A0A496AYX1-F1
#
_entry.id   AF-A0A496AYX1-F1
#
_cell.length_a   1.000
_cell.length_b   1.000
_cell.length_c   1.000
_cell.angle_alpha   90.00
_cell.angle_beta   90.00
_cell.angle_gamma   90.00
#
_symmetry.space_group_name_H-M   'P 1'
#
loop_
_entity.id
_entity.type
_entity.pdbx_description
1 polymer ?
#
loop_
_entity_poly.entity_id
_entity_poly.type
_entity_poly.pdbx_seq_one_letter_code
_entity_poly.pdbx_strand_id
1 'polypeptide(L)'
;MSKNARMPMHPVIVNNSPLVALWMLNHLPLLRELYTEVWTPQEVKKEFLGIAPIAREDALKNAPWIRTFPQAAPQIPALPVKLNAGETAVIALAIEQNARLVIIDEQQAKRYARHLGLPVKGTVKEKRVDWCY
;
A
#
# COMPACT_ATOMS: atom_id res chain seq x y z
N MET A 1 -21.80 -31.57 1.80
CA MET A 1 -21.58 -30.33 2.57
C MET A 1 -20.27 -30.50 3.34
N SER A 2 -19.26 -29.64 3.32
CA SER A 2 -19.23 -28.18 3.33
C SER A 2 -18.10 -27.67 2.42
N LYS A 3 -18.41 -26.70 1.54
CA LYS A 3 -17.40 -25.88 0.87
C LYS A 3 -16.94 -24.85 1.91
N ASN A 4 -15.77 -25.06 2.51
CA ASN A 4 -15.05 -23.96 3.16
C ASN A 4 -14.59 -22.99 2.06
N ALA A 5 -15.50 -22.13 1.62
CA ALA A 5 -15.13 -20.96 0.84
C ALA A 5 -14.33 -20.06 1.79
N ARG A 6 -12.99 -20.15 1.72
CA ARG A 6 -12.14 -19.07 2.23
C ARG A 6 -12.65 -17.80 1.54
N MET A 7 -13.25 -16.89 2.29
CA MET A 7 -13.48 -15.54 1.80
C MET A 7 -12.12 -15.04 1.25
N PRO A 8 -12.08 -14.45 0.04
CA PRO A 8 -10.83 -13.95 -0.49
C PRO A 8 -10.26 -12.97 0.54
N MET A 9 -9.06 -13.26 1.03
CA MET A 9 -8.35 -12.33 1.90
C MET A 9 -7.99 -11.11 1.06
N HIS A 10 -8.81 -10.07 1.19
CA HIS A 10 -8.58 -8.79 0.55
C HIS A 10 -7.20 -8.24 0.96
N PRO A 11 -6.38 -7.76 0.00
CA PRO A 11 -4.98 -7.45 0.26
C PRO A 11 -4.81 -6.17 1.09
N VAL A 12 -3.62 -6.02 1.66
CA VAL A 12 -3.14 -4.74 2.21
C VAL A 12 -2.18 -4.15 1.19
N ILE A 13 -2.45 -2.94 0.70
CA ILE A 13 -1.58 -2.27 -0.28
C ILE A 13 -0.71 -1.24 0.43
N VAL A 14 0.59 -1.23 0.17
CA VAL A 14 1.56 -0.33 0.83
C VAL A 14 2.26 0.57 -0.18
N ASN A 15 2.43 1.84 0.17
CA ASN A 15 3.17 2.83 -0.62
C ASN A 15 4.69 2.83 -0.31
N ASN A 16 5.45 3.60 -1.07
CA ASN A 16 6.90 3.70 -0.99
C ASN A 16 7.40 4.21 0.38
N SER A 17 6.87 5.33 0.88
CA SER A 17 7.40 5.96 2.10
C SER A 17 7.38 5.04 3.34
N PRO A 18 6.30 4.28 3.61
CA PRO A 18 6.32 3.24 4.65
C PRO A 18 7.37 2.14 4.42
N LEU A 19 7.55 1.68 3.18
CA LEU A 19 8.57 0.67 2.86
C LEU A 19 9.98 1.20 3.12
N VAL A 20 10.27 2.43 2.70
CA VAL A 20 11.57 3.09 2.94
C VAL A 20 11.84 3.24 4.43
N ALA A 21 10.87 3.75 5.20
CA ALA A 21 11.02 3.94 6.64
C ALA A 21 11.30 2.61 7.35
N LEU A 22 10.53 1.57 7.06
CA LEU A 22 10.72 0.24 7.66
C LEU A 22 12.03 -0.42 7.22
N TRP A 23 12.45 -0.25 5.96
CA TRP A 23 13.73 -0.75 5.49
C TRP A 23 14.91 -0.05 6.20
N MET A 24 14.87 1.28 6.30
CA MET A 24 15.92 2.06 6.98
C MET A 24 16.06 1.68 8.47
N LEU A 25 14.96 1.30 9.10
CA LEU A 25 14.93 0.88 10.50
C LEU A 25 15.13 -0.64 10.69
N ASN A 26 15.38 -1.40 9.61
CA ASN A 26 15.48 -2.87 9.63
C ASN A 26 14.23 -3.59 10.20
N HIS A 27 13.04 -3.03 9.94
CA HIS A 27 11.75 -3.49 10.45
C HIS A 27 10.75 -3.92 9.35
N LEU A 28 11.20 -4.24 8.12
CA LEU A 28 10.32 -4.84 7.10
C LEU A 28 9.54 -6.10 7.57
N PRO A 29 10.08 -6.97 8.46
CA PRO A 29 9.33 -8.09 9.02
C PRO A 29 8.04 -7.70 9.76
N LEU A 30 7.93 -6.45 10.25
CA LEU A 30 6.73 -5.95 10.91
C LEU A 30 5.49 -6.00 10.00
N LEU A 31 5.66 -5.79 8.69
CA LEU A 31 4.55 -5.90 7.73
C LEU A 31 3.99 -7.32 7.67
N ARG A 32 4.87 -8.34 7.79
CA ARG A 32 4.46 -9.75 7.87
C ARG A 32 3.72 -10.03 9.16
N GLU A 33 4.23 -9.55 10.29
CA GLU A 33 3.61 -9.78 11.60
C GLU A 33 2.21 -9.17 11.70
N LEU A 34 2.02 -7.97 11.14
CA LEU A 34 0.74 -7.26 11.19
C LEU A 34 -0.26 -7.74 10.13
N TYR A 35 0.21 -8.13 8.95
CA TYR A 35 -0.66 -8.33 7.79
C TYR A 35 -0.52 -9.68 7.10
N THR A 36 0.44 -10.51 7.52
CA THR A 36 0.88 -11.77 6.87
C THR A 36 1.50 -11.54 5.49
N GLU A 37 0.86 -10.73 4.65
CA GLU A 37 1.28 -10.36 3.31
C GLU A 37 0.83 -8.91 3.02
N VAL A 38 1.66 -8.18 2.26
CA VAL A 38 1.31 -6.86 1.72
C VAL A 38 1.66 -6.81 0.24
N TRP A 39 0.91 -6.03 -0.51
CA TRP A 39 1.12 -5.83 -1.94
C TRP A 39 1.62 -4.43 -2.19
N THR A 40 2.46 -4.28 -3.19
CA THR A 40 2.93 -2.99 -3.68
C THR A 40 2.83 -2.96 -5.20
N PRO A 41 2.36 -1.88 -5.83
CA PRO A 41 2.38 -1.79 -7.28
C PRO A 41 3.81 -1.70 -7.81
N GLN A 42 4.00 -2.11 -9.07
CA GLN A 42 5.29 -2.04 -9.77
C GLN A 42 5.90 -0.63 -9.74
N GLU A 43 5.08 0.43 -9.81
CA GLU A 43 5.54 1.82 -9.78
C GLU A 43 6.23 2.16 -8.44
N VAL A 44 5.65 1.73 -7.32
CA VAL A 44 6.25 1.88 -6.00
C VAL A 44 7.53 1.04 -5.86
N LYS A 45 7.56 -0.19 -6.41
CA LYS A 45 8.81 -0.99 -6.43
C LYS A 45 9.92 -0.25 -7.18
N LYS A 46 9.63 0.36 -8.34
CA LYS A 46 10.62 1.14 -9.10
C LYS A 46 11.16 2.31 -8.28
N GLU A 47 10.29 3.08 -7.64
CA GLU A 47 10.72 4.19 -6.78
C GLU A 47 11.56 3.70 -5.59
N PHE A 48 11.14 2.62 -4.94
CA PHE A 48 11.86 2.03 -3.81
C PHE A 48 13.28 1.62 -4.22
N LEU A 49 13.45 1.01 -5.38
CA LEU A 49 14.75 0.60 -5.92
C LEU A 49 15.58 1.75 -6.51
N GLY A 50 14.99 2.93 -6.70
CA GLY A 50 15.69 4.10 -7.24
C GLY A 50 16.85 4.59 -6.36
N ILE A 51 16.93 4.14 -5.11
CA ILE A 51 18.02 4.44 -4.16
C ILE A 51 18.56 3.13 -3.59
N ALA A 52 19.88 2.95 -3.58
CA ALA A 52 20.54 1.72 -3.10
C ALA A 52 19.95 0.42 -3.72
N PRO A 53 19.88 0.32 -5.07
CA PRO A 53 19.13 -0.72 -5.78
C PRO A 53 19.54 -2.14 -5.37
N ILE A 54 20.84 -2.42 -5.19
CA ILE A 54 21.33 -3.75 -4.81
C ILE A 54 20.81 -4.15 -3.42
N ALA A 55 21.05 -3.31 -2.41
CA ALA A 55 20.66 -3.59 -1.04
C ALA A 55 19.13 -3.67 -0.86
N ARG A 56 18.38 -2.83 -1.58
CA ARG A 56 16.91 -2.82 -1.54
C ARG A 56 16.28 -3.96 -2.33
N GLU A 57 16.87 -4.38 -3.45
CA GLU A 57 16.43 -5.59 -4.16
C GLU A 57 16.66 -6.83 -3.28
N ASP A 58 17.81 -6.93 -2.62
CA ASP A 58 18.08 -8.04 -1.69
C ASP A 58 17.15 -8.01 -0.47
N ALA A 59 16.79 -6.84 0.03
CA ALA A 59 15.77 -6.71 1.07
C ALA A 59 14.40 -7.22 0.60
N LEU A 60 13.98 -6.92 -0.63
CA LEU A 60 12.74 -7.44 -1.20
C LEU A 60 12.78 -8.95 -1.45
N LYS A 61 13.92 -9.49 -1.95
CA LYS A 61 14.11 -10.95 -2.10
C LYS A 61 13.98 -11.69 -0.77
N ASN A 62 14.51 -11.10 0.30
CA ASN A 62 14.43 -11.64 1.65
C ASN A 62 13.07 -11.38 2.34
N ALA A 63 12.18 -10.63 1.70
CA ALA A 63 10.84 -10.30 2.19
C ALA A 63 9.75 -10.79 1.21
N PRO A 64 9.60 -12.10 0.97
CA PRO A 64 8.65 -12.64 -0.01
C PRO A 64 7.18 -12.35 0.29
N TRP A 65 6.86 -11.90 1.51
CA TRP A 65 5.53 -11.42 1.91
C TRP A 65 5.21 -10.01 1.38
N ILE A 66 6.17 -9.32 0.76
CA ILE A 66 5.96 -8.05 0.05
C ILE A 66 5.86 -8.37 -1.44
N ARG A 67 4.63 -8.55 -1.92
CA ARG A 67 4.38 -8.96 -3.31
C ARG A 67 4.25 -7.75 -4.21
N THR A 68 5.01 -7.75 -5.31
CA THR A 68 4.85 -6.73 -6.34
C THR A 68 3.76 -7.15 -7.32
N PHE A 69 2.79 -6.28 -7.52
CA PHE A 69 1.73 -6.51 -8.50
C PHE A 69 2.00 -5.67 -9.77
N PRO A 70 1.82 -6.28 -10.96
CA PRO A 70 1.91 -5.53 -12.20
C PRO A 70 0.85 -4.43 -12.23
N GLN A 71 1.17 -3.39 -12.98
CA GLN A 71 0.41 -2.14 -13.10
C GLN A 71 -1.11 -2.34 -13.07
N ALA A 72 -1.77 -1.72 -12.08
CA ALA A 72 -3.21 -1.51 -12.11
C ALA A 72 -3.53 -0.51 -13.24
N ALA A 73 -4.54 -0.79 -14.06
CA ALA A 73 -5.04 0.19 -15.02
C ALA A 73 -5.74 1.31 -14.23
N PRO A 74 -5.27 2.57 -14.27
CA PRO A 74 -5.84 3.63 -13.44
C PRO A 74 -7.16 4.08 -14.05
N GLN A 75 -8.24 3.38 -13.73
CA GLN A 75 -9.59 3.91 -13.86
C GLN A 75 -10.04 4.43 -12.50
N ILE A 76 -9.25 5.34 -11.93
CA ILE A 76 -9.65 6.09 -10.75
C ILE A 76 -10.33 7.38 -11.19
N PRO A 77 -11.44 7.81 -10.58
CA PRO A 77 -12.09 9.06 -10.92
C PRO A 77 -11.11 10.24 -10.82
N ALA A 78 -11.06 11.07 -11.85
CA ALA A 78 -10.26 12.28 -11.82
C ALA A 78 -10.76 13.20 -10.70
N LEU A 79 -9.88 13.61 -9.79
CA LEU A 79 -10.16 14.62 -8.77
C LEU A 79 -9.13 15.76 -8.87
N PRO A 80 -9.46 16.96 -8.35
CA PRO A 80 -8.58 18.13 -8.37
C PRO A 80 -7.36 18.03 -7.43
N VAL A 81 -6.97 16.82 -7.02
CA VAL A 81 -5.85 16.57 -6.12
C VAL A 81 -4.66 16.05 -6.91
N LYS A 82 -3.48 16.64 -6.67
CA LYS A 82 -2.24 16.20 -7.31
C LYS A 82 -1.68 14.99 -6.56
N LEU A 83 -1.91 13.79 -7.09
CA LEU A 83 -1.27 12.55 -6.65
C LEU A 83 -0.01 12.29 -7.49
N ASN A 84 1.02 11.71 -6.87
CA ASN A 84 2.16 11.20 -7.65
C ASN A 84 1.84 9.82 -8.26
N ALA A 85 2.77 9.30 -9.08
CA ALA A 85 2.59 8.03 -9.79
C ALA A 85 2.45 6.85 -8.81
N GLY A 86 3.28 6.78 -7.76
CA GLY A 86 3.19 5.76 -6.71
C GLY A 86 1.85 5.76 -5.97
N GLU A 87 1.37 6.92 -5.54
CA GLU A 87 0.07 7.09 -4.87
C GLU A 87 -1.10 6.68 -5.77
N THR A 88 -1.08 7.15 -7.02
CA THR A 88 -2.10 6.80 -8.02
C THR A 88 -2.14 5.28 -8.20
N ALA A 89 -0.98 4.65 -8.35
CA ALA A 89 -0.87 3.20 -8.54
C ALA A 89 -1.33 2.40 -7.31
N VAL A 90 -1.03 2.86 -6.10
CA VAL A 90 -1.47 2.22 -4.85
C VAL A 90 -2.99 2.27 -4.74
N ILE A 91 -3.60 3.41 -5.03
CA ILE A 91 -5.05 3.59 -4.89
C ILE A 91 -5.79 2.84 -6.00
N ALA A 92 -5.29 2.87 -7.24
CA ALA A 92 -5.85 2.07 -8.33
C ALA A 92 -5.82 0.58 -8.01
N LEU A 93 -4.68 0.05 -7.54
CA LEU A 93 -4.55 -1.35 -7.15
C LEU A 93 -5.48 -1.70 -5.97
N ALA A 94 -5.64 -0.78 -5.02
CA ALA A 94 -6.51 -0.98 -3.88
C ALA A 94 -7.99 -1.11 -4.29
N ILE A 95 -8.45 -0.31 -5.24
CA ILE A 95 -9.82 -0.41 -5.77
C ILE A 95 -9.97 -1.71 -6.56
N GLU A 96 -9.06 -1.98 -7.49
CA GLU A 96 -9.13 -3.14 -8.38
C GLU A 96 -9.18 -4.46 -7.59
N GLN A 97 -8.40 -4.53 -6.51
CA GLN A 97 -8.26 -5.75 -5.70
C GLN A 97 -9.15 -5.74 -4.46
N ASN A 98 -10.05 -4.75 -4.34
CA ASN A 98 -10.93 -4.55 -3.19
C ASN A 98 -10.16 -4.63 -1.86
N ALA A 99 -9.06 -3.89 -1.75
CA ALA A 99 -8.13 -3.97 -0.62
C ALA A 99 -8.81 -3.69 0.72
N ARG A 100 -8.45 -4.47 1.74
CA ARG A 100 -8.96 -4.26 3.11
C ARG A 100 -8.29 -3.09 3.82
N LEU A 101 -7.12 -2.66 3.33
CA LEU A 101 -6.35 -1.56 3.91
C LEU A 101 -5.34 -1.02 2.91
N VAL A 102 -5.17 0.29 2.92
CA VAL A 102 -4.11 1.01 2.21
C VAL A 102 -3.19 1.71 3.21
N ILE A 103 -1.88 1.53 3.06
CA ILE A 103 -0.85 2.15 3.90
C ILE A 103 -0.17 3.27 3.09
N ILE A 104 -0.55 4.52 3.37
CA ILE A 104 -0.05 5.73 2.69
C ILE A 104 0.21 6.83 3.73
N ASP A 105 1.32 7.55 3.58
CA ASP A 105 1.72 8.64 4.49
C ASP A 105 1.33 10.05 4.03
N GLU A 106 1.13 10.26 2.72
CA GLU A 106 0.77 11.57 2.15
C GLU A 106 -0.69 11.94 2.47
N GLN A 107 -0.89 13.10 3.09
CA GLN A 107 -2.21 13.52 3.60
C GLN A 107 -3.23 13.70 2.49
N GLN A 108 -2.81 14.24 1.33
CA GLN A 108 -3.69 14.40 0.18
C GLN A 108 -4.16 13.04 -0.37
N ALA A 109 -3.24 12.09 -0.50
CA ALA A 109 -3.55 10.73 -0.94
C ALA A 109 -4.44 9.98 0.07
N LYS A 110 -4.24 10.16 1.39
CA LYS A 110 -5.14 9.59 2.42
C LYS A 110 -6.56 10.13 2.29
N ARG A 111 -6.72 11.45 2.08
CA ARG A 111 -8.04 12.07 1.88
C ARG A 111 -8.74 11.52 0.64
N TYR A 112 -7.99 11.40 -0.47
CA TYR A 112 -8.51 10.84 -1.71
C TYR A 112 -8.94 9.37 -1.54
N ALA A 113 -8.09 8.52 -0.96
CA ALA A 113 -8.43 7.12 -0.70
C ALA A 113 -9.68 6.97 0.19
N ARG A 114 -9.82 7.80 1.24
CA ARG A 114 -11.02 7.82 2.10
C ARG A 114 -12.27 8.27 1.35
N HIS A 115 -12.16 9.27 0.48
CA HIS A 115 -13.28 9.70 -0.37
C HIS A 115 -13.78 8.57 -1.28
N LEU A 116 -12.89 7.66 -1.69
CA LEU A 116 -13.23 6.45 -2.45
C LEU A 116 -13.66 5.26 -1.57
N GLY A 117 -13.86 5.46 -0.26
CA GLY A 117 -14.29 4.42 0.67
C GLY A 117 -13.20 3.42 1.09
N LEU A 118 -11.94 3.67 0.75
CA LEU A 118 -10.84 2.77 1.13
C LEU A 118 -10.45 2.98 2.60
N PRO A 119 -10.23 1.89 3.36
CA PRO A 119 -9.61 1.98 4.69
C PRO A 119 -8.14 2.40 4.57
N VAL A 120 -7.70 3.37 5.37
CA VAL A 120 -6.35 3.95 5.26
C VAL A 120 -5.64 3.97 6.61
N LYS A 121 -4.34 3.64 6.62
CA LYS A 121 -3.41 3.89 7.73
C LYS A 121 -2.16 4.62 7.23
N GLY A 122 -1.55 5.43 8.10
CA GLY A 122 -0.17 5.92 7.94
C GLY A 122 0.79 5.21 8.90
N THR A 123 2.08 5.56 8.83
CA THR A 123 3.15 5.03 9.68
C THR A 123 3.16 5.62 11.08
N VAL A 124 3.10 6.96 11.24
CA VAL A 124 3.27 7.62 12.56
C VAL A 124 2.32 8.80 12.82
N LYS A 125 1.59 9.32 11.83
CA LYS A 125 0.71 10.49 12.00
C LYS A 125 -0.73 10.16 11.67
N GLU A 126 -1.51 9.80 12.68
CA GLU A 126 -2.97 9.84 12.62
C GLU A 126 -3.46 10.69 13.78
N LYS A 127 -3.82 11.96 13.51
CA LYS A 127 -4.77 12.63 14.39
C LYS A 127 -6.10 11.95 14.11
N ARG A 128 -6.69 11.25 15.09
CA ARG A 128 -8.10 10.87 15.01
C ARG A 128 -8.90 12.14 14.75
N VAL A 129 -9.44 12.26 13.56
CA VAL A 129 -10.53 13.20 13.31
C VAL A 129 -11.75 12.30 13.23
N ASP A 130 -12.41 12.15 14.37
CA ASP A 130 -13.71 11.52 14.45
C ASP A 130 -14.68 12.42 13.68
N TRP A 131 -14.91 12.12 12.40
CA TRP A 131 -16.04 12.70 11.69
C TRP A 131 -17.28 11.97 12.18
N CYS A 132 -17.92 12.54 13.22
CA CYS A 132 -19.30 12.24 13.54
C CYS A 132 -20.19 12.92 12.49
N TYR A 133 -20.98 12.07 11.81
CA TYR A 133 -22.18 12.31 11.01
C TYR A 133 -22.16 13.42 9.94
#